data_AF-A0A2V9TYA8-F1
#
_entry.id   AF-A0A2V9TYA8-F1
#
_cell.length_a   1.000
_cell.length_b   1.000
_cell.length_c   1.000
_cell.angle_alpha   90.00
_cell.angle_beta   90.00
_cell.angle_gamma   90.00
#
_symmetry.space_group_name_H-M   'P 1'
#
loop_
_entity.id
_entity.type
_entity.pdbx_description
1 polymer ?
#
loop_
_entity_poly.entity_id
_entity_poly.type
_entity_poly.pdbx_seq_one_letter_code
_entity_poly.pdbx_strand_id
1 'polypeptide(L)'
;MRIDILPLCDKHYRTMAAAIAPFSADYSIEFFRCTAEFCQRCFSERLGYVTPRRNEPPLIRADQPRCDQHGRPMFICSLDRQRNVIRYACPEENCREMGSENIQVGGQLRHHP
;
A
#
# COMPACT_ATOMS: atom_id res chain seq x y z
N MET A 1 11.39 10.40 -4.79
CA MET A 1 10.42 9.30 -5.00
C MET A 1 11.19 8.11 -5.57
N ARG A 2 11.49 7.08 -4.77
CA ARG A 2 12.14 5.84 -5.27
C ARG A 2 11.07 4.98 -5.91
N ILE A 3 10.93 5.05 -7.23
CA ILE A 3 9.90 4.31 -7.97
C ILE A 3 10.44 2.91 -8.30
N ASP A 4 10.61 2.07 -7.27
CA ASP A 4 11.11 0.69 -7.46
C ASP A 4 9.96 -0.33 -7.56
N ILE A 5 8.70 0.10 -7.38
CA ILE A 5 7.51 -0.75 -7.52
C ILE A 5 6.62 -0.21 -8.65
N LEU A 6 6.48 -1.00 -9.72
CA LEU A 6 5.31 -0.93 -10.61
C LEU A 6 4.31 -1.99 -10.13
N PRO A 7 3.38 -1.65 -9.22
CA PRO A 7 2.54 -2.66 -8.60
C PRO A 7 1.60 -3.29 -9.62
N LEU A 8 1.39 -4.59 -9.47
CA LEU A 8 0.35 -5.31 -10.20
C LEU A 8 -0.94 -5.28 -9.39
N CYS A 9 -2.09 -5.17 -10.03
CA CYS A 9 -3.37 -5.38 -9.35
C CYS A 9 -3.43 -6.80 -8.77
N ASP A 10 -3.80 -6.93 -7.50
CA ASP A 10 -3.87 -8.22 -6.81
C ASP A 10 -5.08 -9.09 -7.21
N LYS A 11 -6.01 -8.52 -7.98
CA LYS A 11 -7.13 -9.25 -8.57
C LYS A 11 -6.87 -9.67 -10.02
N HIS A 12 -6.30 -8.78 -10.83
CA HIS A 12 -6.18 -8.97 -12.28
C HIS A 12 -4.75 -9.24 -12.75
N TYR A 13 -3.75 -9.14 -11.87
CA TYR A 13 -2.33 -9.37 -12.15
C TYR A 13 -1.79 -8.54 -13.33
N ARG A 14 -2.27 -7.30 -13.45
CA ARG A 14 -1.88 -6.32 -14.49
C ARG A 14 -1.27 -5.09 -13.87
N THR A 15 -0.35 -4.44 -14.59
CA THR A 15 0.28 -3.18 -14.19
C THR A 15 -0.77 -2.11 -13.87
N MET A 16 -0.56 -1.43 -12.75
CA MET A 16 -1.39 -0.32 -12.29
C MET A 16 -0.79 1.01 -12.76
N ALA A 17 -1.64 2.01 -12.99
CA ALA A 17 -1.22 3.34 -13.42
C ALA A 17 -1.23 4.31 -12.24
N ALA A 18 -0.22 5.18 -12.15
CA ALA A 18 -0.18 6.23 -11.14
C ALA A 18 -1.43 7.13 -11.27
N ALA A 19 -2.03 7.45 -10.13
CA ALA A 19 -3.22 8.27 -10.05
C ALA A 19 -3.25 9.01 -8.71
N ILE A 20 -3.72 10.24 -8.77
CA ILE A 20 -3.99 11.05 -7.59
C ILE A 20 -5.50 11.18 -7.55
N ALA A 21 -6.17 10.52 -6.59
CA ALA A 21 -7.56 10.83 -6.28
C ALA A 21 -7.58 11.83 -5.13
N PRO A 22 -8.38 12.90 -5.26
CA PRO A 22 -8.85 13.62 -4.09
C PRO A 22 -9.81 12.67 -3.34
N PHE A 23 -9.34 12.03 -2.27
CA PHE A 23 -10.21 11.24 -1.38
C PHE A 23 -11.22 12.16 -0.69
N SER A 24 -10.76 13.37 -0.35
CA SER A 24 -11.55 14.51 0.12
C SER A 24 -10.83 15.81 -0.23
N ALA A 25 -11.47 16.96 0.02
CA ALA A 25 -10.83 18.27 -0.15
C ALA A 25 -9.57 18.44 0.74
N ASP A 26 -9.53 17.72 1.86
CA ASP A 26 -8.49 17.87 2.89
C ASP A 26 -7.45 16.73 2.86
N TYR A 27 -7.59 15.75 1.96
CA TYR A 27 -6.74 14.57 1.95
C TYR A 27 -6.52 14.00 0.54
N SER A 28 -5.30 14.14 0.03
CA SER A 28 -4.81 13.51 -1.19
C SER A 28 -3.75 12.46 -0.85
N ILE A 29 -3.88 11.27 -1.42
CA ILE A 29 -2.85 10.22 -1.37
C ILE A 29 -2.53 9.80 -2.79
N GLU A 30 -1.23 9.66 -3.05
CA GLU A 30 -0.73 9.04 -4.28
C GLU A 30 -0.99 7.53 -4.24
N PHE A 31 -1.58 7.00 -5.30
CA PHE A 31 -1.75 5.56 -5.49
C PHE A 31 -1.49 5.16 -6.93
N PHE A 32 -1.39 3.86 -7.12
CA PHE A 32 -1.48 3.21 -8.42
C PHE A 32 -2.87 2.57 -8.51
N ARG A 33 -3.59 2.79 -9.62
CA ARG A 33 -4.93 2.26 -9.86
C ARG A 33 -4.89 1.16 -10.92
N CYS A 34 -5.68 0.11 -10.72
CA CYS A 34 -5.85 -0.93 -11.74
C CYS A 34 -6.46 -0.34 -13.02
N THR A 35 -5.91 -0.74 -14.16
CA THR A 35 -6.33 -0.31 -15.50
C THR A 35 -7.45 -1.15 -16.10
N ALA A 36 -7.85 -2.25 -15.46
CA ALA A 36 -8.97 -3.07 -15.90
C ALA A 36 -10.30 -2.32 -15.70
N GLU A 37 -11.21 -2.46 -16.66
CA GLU A 37 -12.55 -1.86 -16.58
C GLU A 37 -13.28 -2.29 -15.31
N PHE A 38 -13.99 -1.35 -14.69
CA PHE A 38 -14.74 -1.52 -13.44
C PHE A 38 -13.92 -2.00 -12.23
N CYS A 39 -12.59 -2.08 -12.34
CA CYS A 39 -11.73 -2.38 -11.21
C CYS A 39 -11.45 -1.11 -10.39
N GLN A 40 -11.77 -1.18 -9.10
CA GLN A 40 -11.49 -0.11 -8.14
C GLN A 40 -10.30 -0.44 -7.21
N ARG A 41 -9.53 -1.49 -7.51
CA ARG A 41 -8.33 -1.81 -6.72
C ARG A 41 -7.27 -0.74 -6.96
N CYS A 42 -6.76 -0.20 -5.86
CA CYS A 42 -5.65 0.73 -5.79
C CYS A 42 -4.54 0.15 -4.91
N PHE A 43 -3.31 0.61 -5.11
CA PHE A 43 -2.15 0.32 -4.27
C PHE A 43 -1.51 1.63 -3.85
N SER A 44 -1.22 1.79 -2.57
CA SER A 44 -0.38 2.87 -2.06
C SER A 44 0.74 2.26 -1.24
N GLU A 45 1.96 2.77 -1.36
CA GLU A 45 3.08 2.31 -0.53
C GLU A 45 2.80 2.48 0.96
N ARG A 46 1.97 3.48 1.33
CA ARG A 46 1.59 3.74 2.72
C ARG A 46 0.54 2.77 3.25
N LEU A 47 -0.34 2.25 2.39
CA LEU A 47 -1.55 1.54 2.80
C LEU A 47 -1.61 0.08 2.33
N GLY A 48 -0.80 -0.29 1.33
CA GLY A 48 -0.96 -1.51 0.56
C GLY A 48 -2.13 -1.47 -0.42
N TYR A 49 -2.69 -2.64 -0.72
CA TYR A 49 -3.85 -2.76 -1.61
C TYR A 49 -5.14 -2.38 -0.90
N VAL A 50 -5.86 -1.43 -1.49
CA VAL A 50 -7.11 -0.89 -0.96
C VAL A 50 -8.15 -0.75 -2.06
N THR A 51 -9.41 -0.64 -1.66
CA THR A 51 -10.50 -0.20 -2.55
C THR A 51 -11.04 1.10 -1.97
N PRO A 52 -10.54 2.26 -2.42
CA PRO A 52 -10.97 3.57 -1.95
C PRO A 52 -12.49 3.73 -2.01
N ARG A 53 -13.07 4.28 -0.94
CA ARG A 53 -14.46 4.73 -0.92
C ARG A 53 -14.47 6.26 -0.95
N ARG A 54 -15.40 6.82 -1.73
CA ARG A 54 -15.51 8.27 -1.89
C ARG A 54 -15.89 8.91 -0.55
N ASN A 55 -15.21 9.99 -0.18
CA ASN A 55 -15.42 10.73 1.08
C ASN A 55 -15.14 9.93 2.37
N GLU A 56 -14.53 8.76 2.26
CA GLU A 56 -14.07 8.01 3.43
C GLU A 56 -12.54 8.11 3.49
N PRO A 57 -11.95 8.49 4.64
CA PRO A 57 -10.51 8.50 4.78
C PRO A 57 -9.96 7.08 4.63
N PRO A 58 -8.80 6.90 3.99
CA PRO A 58 -8.18 5.60 3.92
C PRO A 58 -7.77 5.13 5.32
N LEU A 59 -8.08 3.87 5.62
CA LEU A 59 -7.73 3.26 6.89
C LEU A 59 -6.26 2.85 6.86
N ILE A 60 -5.43 3.58 7.61
CA ILE A 60 -4.05 3.17 7.89
C ILE A 60 -4.12 2.01 8.88
N ARG A 61 -3.45 0.91 8.55
CA ARG A 61 -3.35 -0.27 9.42
C ARG A 61 -2.65 0.11 10.74
N ALA A 62 -3.32 -0.14 11.87
CA ALA A 62 -2.75 0.14 13.19
C ALA A 62 -1.51 -0.71 13.51
N ASP A 63 -1.42 -1.88 12.88
CA ASP A 63 -0.34 -2.85 13.00
C ASP A 63 0.77 -2.67 11.95
N GLN A 64 0.78 -1.55 11.23
CA GLN A 64 1.86 -1.25 10.29
C GLN A 64 3.20 -1.13 11.03
N PRO A 65 4.27 -1.80 10.54
CA PRO A 65 5.59 -1.72 11.16
C PRO A 65 6.05 -0.28 11.33
N ARG A 66 6.72 -0.01 12.44
CA ARG A 66 7.32 1.28 12.74
C ARG A 66 8.83 1.15 12.73
N CYS A 67 9.49 2.21 12.29
CA CYS A 67 10.93 2.34 12.36
C CYS A 67 11.36 2.54 13.82
N ASP A 68 12.23 1.68 14.34
CA ASP A 68 12.80 1.74 15.68
C ASP A 68 13.63 3.02 15.89
N GLN A 69 14.26 3.54 14.83
CA GLN A 69 15.05 4.78 14.91
C GLN A 69 14.19 6.05 14.99
N HIS A 70 13.05 6.10 14.30
CA HIS A 70 12.27 7.34 14.12
C HIS A 70 10.84 7.27 14.69
N GLY A 71 10.36 6.09 15.09
CA GLY A 71 9.00 5.84 15.56
C GLY A 71 7.89 5.99 14.51
N ARG A 72 8.25 6.28 13.26
CA ARG A 72 7.31 6.54 12.15
C ARG A 72 6.85 5.24 11.49
N PRO A 73 5.61 5.15 10.96
CA PRO A 73 5.18 4.01 10.14
C PRO A 73 6.06 3.85 8.89
N MET A 74 6.47 2.61 8.61
CA MET A 74 7.30 2.27 7.45
C MET A 74 6.43 2.03 6.21
N PHE A 75 6.93 2.40 5.03
CA PHE A 75 6.19 2.26 3.77
C PHE A 75 6.57 0.98 3.04
N ILE A 76 5.64 0.40 2.28
CA ILE A 76 5.88 -0.78 1.45
C ILE A 76 6.83 -0.39 0.32
N CYS A 77 8.03 -0.96 0.32
CA CYS A 77 9.07 -0.71 -0.68
C CYS A 77 9.23 -1.87 -1.68
N SER A 78 8.70 -3.05 -1.36
CA SER A 78 8.69 -4.18 -2.29
C SER A 78 7.57 -5.16 -1.91
N LEU A 79 6.98 -5.79 -2.92
CA LEU A 79 5.94 -6.78 -2.74
C LEU A 79 6.21 -7.98 -3.66
N ASP A 80 6.62 -9.09 -3.05
CA ASP A 80 6.94 -10.34 -3.73
C ASP A 80 5.78 -11.33 -3.53
N ARG A 81 4.91 -11.42 -4.55
CA ARG A 81 3.77 -12.35 -4.52
C ARG A 81 4.18 -13.80 -4.69
N GLN A 82 5.30 -14.11 -5.34
CA GLN A 82 5.75 -15.49 -5.51
C GLN A 82 6.16 -16.07 -4.16
N ARG A 83 6.82 -15.26 -3.33
CA ARG A 83 7.25 -15.65 -1.98
C ARG A 83 6.25 -15.28 -0.88
N ASN A 84 5.16 -14.57 -1.23
CA ASN A 84 4.23 -13.98 -0.29
C ASN A 84 4.92 -13.09 0.77
N VAL A 85 5.86 -12.23 0.36
CA VAL A 85 6.60 -11.34 1.26
C VAL A 85 6.32 -9.88 0.92
N ILE A 86 5.98 -9.08 1.93
CA ILE A 86 5.97 -7.62 1.87
C ILE A 86 7.23 -7.12 2.56
N ARG A 87 7.92 -6.16 1.95
CA ARG A 87 9.03 -5.44 2.58
C ARG A 87 8.64 -4.00 2.82
N TYR A 88 9.07 -3.50 3.97
CA TYR A 88 8.83 -2.15 4.43
C TYR A 88 10.17 -1.42 4.56
N ALA A 89 10.18 -0.12 4.28
CA ALA A 89 11.32 0.76 4.49
C ALA A 89 10.88 2.01 5.24
N CYS A 90 11.77 2.56 6.07
CA CYS A 90 11.53 3.85 6.70
C CYS A 90 11.46 4.94 5.62
N PRO A 91 10.48 5.87 5.68
CA PRO A 91 10.36 6.95 4.71
C PRO A 91 11.41 8.06 4.89
N GLU A 92 12.15 8.08 6.00
CA GLU A 92 13.19 9.08 6.26
C GLU A 92 14.37 8.94 5.33
N GLU A 93 14.83 10.09 4.81
CA GLU A 93 16.00 10.13 3.95
C GLU A 93 17.23 9.61 4.72
N ASN A 94 17.97 8.70 4.08
CA ASN A 94 19.17 8.04 4.63
C ASN A 94 18.93 7.06 5.80
N CYS A 95 17.68 6.82 6.22
CA CYS A 95 17.38 5.70 7.11
C CYS A 95 17.48 4.37 6.35
N ARG A 96 18.20 3.39 6.92
CA ARG A 96 18.41 2.06 6.32
C ARG A 96 17.55 0.97 6.95
N GLU A 97 16.66 1.36 7.85
CA GLU A 97 15.82 0.40 8.56
C GLU A 97 14.77 -0.20 7.62
N MET A 98 14.67 -1.54 7.68
CA MET A 98 13.83 -2.35 6.81
C MET A 98 13.08 -3.37 7.66
N GLY A 99 11.82 -3.62 7.30
CA GLY A 99 10.97 -4.65 7.90
C GLY A 99 10.46 -5.62 6.83
N SER A 100 10.01 -6.79 7.23
CA SER A 100 9.33 -7.72 6.32
C SER A 100 8.22 -8.49 7.01
N GLU A 101 7.11 -8.69 6.31
CA GLU A 101 5.95 -9.48 6.75
C GLU A 101 5.59 -10.50 5.68
N ASN A 102 5.13 -11.69 6.10
CA ASN A 102 4.55 -12.65 5.17
C ASN A 102 3.07 -12.32 4.93
N ILE A 103 2.66 -12.27 3.66
CA ILE A 103 1.26 -12.16 3.27
C ILE A 103 0.56 -13.46 3.68
N GLN A 104 -0.25 -13.42 4.73
CA GLN A 104 -1.07 -14.57 5.08
C GLN A 104 -2.00 -14.89 3.91
N VAL A 105 -1.85 -16.10 3.37
CA VAL A 105 -2.71 -16.66 2.32
C VAL A 105 -4.13 -16.75 2.91
N GLY A 106 -5.01 -15.84 2.52
CA GLY A 106 -6.39 -15.79 3.03
C GLY A 106 -6.80 -14.52 3.79
N GLY A 107 -5.97 -13.47 3.81
CA GLY A 107 -6.33 -12.16 4.35
C GLY A 107 -7.37 -11.41 3.51
N GLN A 108 -8.55 -12.00 3.25
CA GLN A 108 -9.76 -11.19 3.23
C GLN A 108 -9.81 -10.51 4.60
N LEU A 109 -9.59 -9.19 4.61
CA LEU A 109 -9.86 -8.35 5.77
C LEU A 109 -11.28 -8.67 6.23
N ARG A 110 -11.40 -9.49 7.27
CA ARG A 110 -12.63 -9.60 8.04
C ARG A 110 -12.84 -8.21 8.61
N HIS A 111 -13.71 -7.44 7.97
CA HIS A 111 -14.39 -6.34 8.63
C HIS A 111 -15.01 -6.95 9.90
N HIS A 112 -14.44 -6.62 11.07
CA HIS A 112 -15.18 -6.81 12.30
C HIS A 112 -16.25 -5.71 12.38
N PRO A 113 -17.46 -6.06 12.83
CA PRO A 113 -18.67 -5.24 12.72
C PRO A 113 -18.58 -3.93 13.52
#